data_AF-A3LVE4-F1
#
_entry.id   AF-A3LVE4-F1
#
_cell.length_a   1.000
_cell.length_b   1.000
_cell.length_c   1.000
_cell.angle_alpha   90.00
_cell.angle_beta   90.00
_cell.angle_gamma   90.00
#
_symmetry.space_group_name_H-M   'P 1'
#
loop_
_entity.id
_entity.type
_entity.pdbx_description
1 polymer ?
#
loop_
_entity_poly.entity_id
_entity_poly.type
_entity_poly.pdbx_seq_one_letter_code
_entity_poly.pdbx_strand_id
1 'polypeptide(L)'
;MSDHFEFHVTNDYDKLLAMYSMCGSEWSGKLTPEEFGEVESKSHLDFLNSGGEIQGFYLEDSSNGNVVATTVVKRMKGFYKAVDKSNAISSIPDPTLIGVKNISLLLIAYVFTHRDYRKRGLAQSVVSQAICHTESQIIKEKINESNDEKGSFKNMVVTDGEIDEELANYYLSKEYFWYLYSGAGLFYEKFGFKAFPLDFYKVPSSSLTVSRVELIEQLVDSSPMNQSGKSLKWLRGSNVQDQELIKFILQSKELEIVTELNKSIFHSELQGNQKSSSSLTSMSSLLHMTKADSENVLHSITEVGSKVSEKSGTRRRSSVHHFSTPKIAVKPDYRILQRNVASETAAASKATNQDTALAFTDIQGAILTNELQQKSYYIIWNSLTIGRLYVLSVGELKFEPYSSAGILPGRRRRSSFTGLNELGGYNFQDLDILLSIANYVGQKRELADPTGIYVSINDLPTNIPTELLYDYLNSYLGSASDASRKEQSSEEERTSLVPGGSQSLGVLPMLKIFGKKTPEFDLDWIASGMWSWG
;
A
#
# COMPACT_ATOMS: atom_id res chain seq x y z
N MET A 1 -31.81 18.70 -17.99
CA MET A 1 -32.06 17.23 -18.09
C MET A 1 -31.97 16.63 -16.70
N SER A 2 -32.80 17.08 -15.77
CA SER A 2 -32.45 17.06 -14.35
C SER A 2 -33.70 17.08 -13.47
N ASP A 3 -34.54 16.03 -13.53
CA ASP A 3 -35.73 15.91 -12.66
C ASP A 3 -36.15 14.45 -12.36
N HIS A 4 -35.25 13.47 -12.46
CA HIS A 4 -35.60 12.05 -12.20
C HIS A 4 -34.70 11.33 -11.19
N PHE A 5 -33.68 11.98 -10.63
CA PHE A 5 -32.77 11.32 -9.68
C PHE A 5 -32.58 12.17 -8.42
N GLU A 6 -32.82 11.58 -7.27
CA GLU A 6 -32.70 12.22 -5.95
C GLU A 6 -31.48 11.68 -5.20
N PHE A 7 -30.72 12.58 -4.58
CA PHE A 7 -29.55 12.25 -3.78
C PHE A 7 -29.91 12.08 -2.32
N HIS A 8 -29.51 10.95 -1.77
CA HIS A 8 -29.82 10.55 -0.41
C HIS A 8 -28.57 10.08 0.34
N VAL A 9 -28.59 10.28 1.65
CA VAL A 9 -27.58 9.81 2.60
C VAL A 9 -28.25 8.80 3.52
N THR A 10 -27.60 7.66 3.79
CA THR A 10 -28.18 6.62 4.66
C THR A 10 -27.13 5.84 5.41
N ASN A 11 -27.52 5.39 6.59
CA ASN A 11 -26.87 4.34 7.37
C ASN A 11 -27.88 3.22 7.73
N ASP A 12 -29.04 3.20 7.07
CA ASP A 12 -30.10 2.23 7.33
C ASP A 12 -29.79 0.90 6.66
N TYR A 13 -30.00 -0.21 7.38
CA TYR A 13 -29.64 -1.55 6.91
C TYR A 13 -30.29 -1.90 5.55
N ASP A 14 -31.58 -1.63 5.38
CA ASP A 14 -32.33 -2.02 4.17
C ASP A 14 -31.85 -1.28 2.92
N LYS A 15 -31.53 0.01 3.05
CA LYS A 15 -30.98 0.80 1.94
C LYS A 15 -29.53 0.43 1.66
N LEU A 16 -28.71 0.19 2.70
CA LEU A 16 -27.36 -0.34 2.54
C LEU A 16 -27.35 -1.71 1.83
N LEU A 17 -28.30 -2.59 2.18
CA LEU A 17 -28.48 -3.88 1.53
C LEU A 17 -28.75 -3.70 0.03
N ALA A 18 -29.66 -2.81 -0.34
CA ALA A 18 -29.93 -2.50 -1.74
C ALA A 18 -28.68 -1.94 -2.46
N MET A 19 -27.93 -1.05 -1.81
CA MET A 19 -26.71 -0.47 -2.35
C MET A 19 -25.63 -1.53 -2.61
N TYR A 20 -25.32 -2.36 -1.62
CA TYR A 20 -24.28 -3.39 -1.75
C TYR A 20 -24.72 -4.56 -2.63
N SER A 21 -26.00 -4.93 -2.62
CA SER A 21 -26.52 -5.95 -3.55
C SER A 21 -26.36 -5.52 -4.99
N MET A 22 -26.52 -4.23 -5.28
CA MET A 22 -26.23 -3.69 -6.61
C MET A 22 -24.76 -3.88 -6.98
N CYS A 23 -23.83 -3.56 -6.08
CA CYS A 23 -22.40 -3.80 -6.28
C CYS A 23 -22.09 -5.30 -6.48
N GLY A 24 -22.79 -6.16 -5.73
CA GLY A 24 -22.70 -7.61 -5.82
C GLY A 24 -23.03 -8.16 -7.21
N SER A 25 -23.84 -7.47 -8.02
CA SER A 25 -24.14 -7.91 -9.40
C SER A 25 -22.90 -8.09 -10.30
N GLU A 26 -21.78 -7.43 -9.97
CA GLU A 26 -20.51 -7.57 -10.68
C GLU A 26 -19.36 -8.04 -9.78
N TRP A 27 -19.44 -7.80 -8.47
CA TRP A 27 -18.32 -8.03 -7.54
C TRP A 27 -18.56 -9.20 -6.57
N SER A 28 -19.72 -9.87 -6.60
CA SER A 28 -20.05 -10.94 -5.64
C SER A 28 -19.20 -12.20 -5.80
N GLY A 29 -18.51 -12.37 -6.93
CA GLY A 29 -17.71 -13.56 -7.21
C GLY A 29 -18.57 -14.82 -7.20
N LYS A 30 -18.40 -15.67 -6.18
CA LYS A 30 -19.17 -16.91 -5.99
C LYS A 30 -20.50 -16.72 -5.23
N LEU A 31 -20.70 -15.56 -4.61
CA LEU A 31 -21.91 -15.25 -3.84
C LEU A 31 -23.04 -14.74 -4.75
N THR A 32 -24.29 -14.91 -4.30
CA THR A 32 -25.40 -14.17 -4.91
C THR A 32 -25.30 -12.67 -4.57
N PRO A 33 -25.89 -11.77 -5.38
CA PRO A 33 -25.86 -10.34 -5.10
C PRO A 33 -26.45 -9.98 -3.72
N GLU A 34 -27.54 -10.64 -3.32
CA GLU A 34 -28.19 -10.42 -2.02
C GLU A 34 -27.31 -10.86 -0.85
N GLU A 35 -26.69 -12.05 -0.93
CA GLU A 35 -25.76 -12.54 0.10
C GLU A 35 -24.54 -11.61 0.24
N PHE A 36 -24.00 -11.12 -0.88
CA PHE A 36 -22.93 -10.11 -0.86
C PHE A 36 -23.39 -8.82 -0.17
N GLY A 37 -24.61 -8.39 -0.49
CA GLY A 37 -25.25 -7.24 0.16
C GLY A 37 -25.35 -7.40 1.67
N GLU A 38 -25.79 -8.57 2.16
CA GLU A 38 -25.93 -8.82 3.59
C GLU A 38 -24.59 -8.76 4.34
N VAL A 39 -23.55 -9.39 3.79
CA VAL A 39 -22.23 -9.46 4.45
C VAL A 39 -21.60 -8.07 4.54
N GLU A 40 -21.67 -7.29 3.47
CA GLU A 40 -21.14 -5.93 3.45
C GLU A 40 -21.97 -4.94 4.28
N SER A 41 -23.30 -5.08 4.30
CA SER A 41 -24.17 -4.28 5.18
C SER A 41 -23.91 -4.56 6.65
N LYS A 42 -23.76 -5.84 7.05
CA LYS A 42 -23.39 -6.22 8.42
C LYS A 42 -22.03 -5.64 8.79
N SER A 43 -21.03 -5.80 7.92
CA SER A 43 -19.69 -5.25 8.13
C SER A 43 -19.67 -3.72 8.23
N HIS A 44 -20.53 -3.03 7.47
CA HIS A 44 -20.70 -1.58 7.54
C HIS A 44 -21.24 -1.15 8.92
N LEU A 45 -22.30 -1.81 9.40
CA LEU A 45 -22.88 -1.53 10.71
C LEU A 45 -21.94 -1.89 11.86
N ASP A 46 -21.22 -3.00 11.76
CA ASP A 46 -20.22 -3.39 12.76
C ASP A 46 -19.10 -2.36 12.86
N PHE A 47 -18.66 -1.79 11.74
CA PHE A 47 -17.69 -0.71 11.73
C PHE A 47 -18.25 0.55 12.41
N LEU A 48 -19.50 0.92 12.12
CA LEU A 48 -20.20 2.04 12.77
C LEU A 48 -20.31 1.84 14.29
N ASN A 49 -20.76 0.65 14.72
CA ASN A 49 -20.91 0.27 16.12
C ASN A 49 -19.57 0.25 16.88
N SER A 50 -18.47 -0.03 16.18
CA SER A 50 -17.11 0.01 16.74
C SER A 50 -16.53 1.42 16.91
N GLY A 51 -17.34 2.46 16.70
CA GLY A 51 -16.96 3.86 16.75
C GLY A 51 -16.27 4.36 15.48
N GLY A 52 -16.39 3.63 14.38
CA GLY A 52 -15.92 4.06 13.07
C GLY A 52 -16.92 5.00 12.39
N GLU A 53 -16.42 5.91 11.56
CA GLU A 53 -17.28 6.84 10.81
C GLU A 53 -17.36 6.38 9.35
N ILE A 54 -18.55 5.97 8.95
CA ILE A 54 -18.86 5.51 7.60
C ILE A 54 -20.26 5.99 7.22
N GLN A 55 -20.43 6.39 5.95
CA GLN A 55 -21.69 6.90 5.43
C GLN A 55 -21.94 6.36 4.02
N GLY A 56 -23.17 5.87 3.78
CA GLY A 56 -23.64 5.49 2.45
C GLY A 56 -24.31 6.66 1.73
N PHE A 57 -24.00 6.83 0.45
CA PHE A 57 -24.60 7.82 -0.44
C PHE A 57 -25.15 7.13 -1.68
N TYR A 58 -26.35 7.53 -2.12
CA TYR A 58 -26.95 6.93 -3.30
C TYR A 58 -27.84 7.91 -4.07
N LEU A 59 -28.07 7.57 -5.34
CA LEU A 59 -29.10 8.17 -6.17
C LEU A 59 -30.27 7.20 -6.32
N GLU A 60 -31.47 7.71 -6.08
CA GLU A 60 -32.73 6.99 -6.30
C GLU A 60 -33.43 7.54 -7.54
N ASP A 61 -33.98 6.66 -8.37
CA ASP A 61 -34.86 7.07 -9.47
C ASP A 61 -36.26 7.41 -8.94
N SER A 62 -36.67 8.67 -9.04
CA SER A 62 -37.97 9.14 -8.56
C SER A 62 -39.16 8.44 -9.23
N SER A 63 -38.95 7.79 -10.40
CA SER A 63 -40.01 7.07 -11.11
C SER A 63 -40.27 5.66 -10.57
N ASN A 64 -39.23 4.98 -10.04
CA ASN A 64 -39.28 3.57 -9.68
C ASN A 64 -38.87 3.27 -8.23
N GLY A 65 -38.34 4.27 -7.49
CA GLY A 65 -37.82 4.10 -6.13
C GLY A 65 -36.56 3.23 -6.04
N ASN A 66 -35.96 2.91 -7.18
CA ASN A 66 -34.81 2.02 -7.25
C ASN A 66 -33.51 2.80 -7.09
N VAL A 67 -32.59 2.23 -6.32
CA VAL A 67 -31.22 2.74 -6.23
C VAL A 67 -30.55 2.57 -7.60
N VAL A 68 -29.92 3.62 -8.11
CA VAL A 68 -29.32 3.64 -9.46
C VAL A 68 -27.79 3.73 -9.43
N ALA A 69 -27.26 4.50 -8.48
CA ALA A 69 -25.83 4.68 -8.30
C ALA A 69 -25.51 4.88 -6.82
N THR A 70 -24.34 4.42 -6.40
CA THR A 70 -23.96 4.31 -4.99
C THR A 70 -22.50 4.71 -4.79
N THR A 71 -22.18 5.19 -3.59
CA THR A 71 -20.82 5.35 -3.08
C THR A 71 -20.84 5.31 -1.57
N VAL A 72 -19.75 4.89 -0.95
CA VAL A 72 -19.56 4.88 0.50
C VAL A 72 -18.34 5.71 0.84
N VAL A 73 -18.45 6.57 1.84
CA VAL A 73 -17.31 7.33 2.39
C VAL A 73 -16.99 6.82 3.78
N LYS A 74 -15.74 6.43 3.99
CA LYS A 74 -15.24 5.91 5.27
C LYS A 74 -14.09 6.77 5.77
N ARG A 75 -14.11 7.18 7.04
CA ARG A 75 -12.99 7.88 7.66
C ARG A 75 -11.98 6.87 8.20
N MET A 76 -10.72 7.06 7.82
CA MET A 76 -9.58 6.22 8.13
C MET A 76 -8.50 7.07 8.79
N LYS A 77 -7.62 6.46 9.59
CA LYS A 77 -6.49 7.19 10.17
C LYS A 77 -5.31 7.16 9.22
N GLY A 78 -4.56 8.24 9.17
CA GLY A 78 -3.34 8.34 8.38
C GLY A 78 -2.27 9.18 9.06
N PHE A 79 -1.16 9.30 8.37
CA PHE A 79 0.01 10.06 8.78
C PHE A 79 0.33 11.13 7.75
N TYR A 80 0.71 12.31 8.23
CA TYR A 80 1.11 13.43 7.40
C TYR A 80 2.38 14.07 7.93
N LYS A 81 3.35 14.28 7.05
CA LYS A 81 4.56 15.05 7.33
C LYS A 81 4.57 16.28 6.43
N ALA A 82 4.45 17.44 7.06
CA ALA A 82 4.64 18.71 6.38
C ALA A 82 6.12 18.92 6.02
N VAL A 83 6.35 19.73 4.99
CA VAL A 83 7.69 20.11 4.54
C VAL A 83 8.37 20.98 5.59
N ASP A 84 9.53 20.53 6.08
CA ASP A 84 10.42 21.40 6.83
C ASP A 84 11.01 22.45 5.87
N LYS A 85 10.57 23.71 6.03
CA LYS A 85 11.13 24.86 5.27
C LYS A 85 12.53 25.26 5.74
N SER A 86 13.19 24.43 6.56
CA SER A 86 14.48 24.69 7.22
C SER A 86 15.65 24.97 6.27
N ASN A 87 15.50 24.71 4.97
CA ASN A 87 16.46 25.09 3.94
C ASN A 87 16.40 26.59 3.55
N ALA A 88 15.41 27.35 4.03
CA ALA A 88 15.41 28.80 3.94
C ALA A 88 16.30 29.37 5.05
N ILE A 89 17.40 30.02 4.67
CA ILE A 89 18.48 30.55 5.53
C ILE A 89 18.00 31.50 6.66
N SER A 90 16.71 31.86 6.70
CA SER A 90 16.12 32.78 7.68
C SER A 90 14.83 32.31 8.36
N SER A 91 14.42 31.03 8.25
CA SER A 91 13.20 30.56 8.93
C SER A 91 13.51 30.07 10.34
N ILE A 92 12.86 30.69 11.34
CA ILE A 92 12.74 30.13 12.70
C ILE A 92 12.16 28.71 12.55
N PRO A 93 12.76 27.67 13.17
CA PRO A 93 12.21 26.32 13.12
C PRO A 93 10.83 26.34 13.77
N ASP A 94 9.80 26.07 12.98
CA ASP A 94 8.43 25.98 13.48
C ASP A 94 8.27 24.62 14.18
N PRO A 95 8.07 24.59 15.51
CA PRO A 95 7.92 23.34 16.24
C PRO A 95 6.70 22.53 15.77
N THR A 96 5.72 23.17 15.12
CA THR A 96 4.56 22.48 14.55
C THR A 96 4.89 21.69 13.28
N LEU A 97 6.07 21.89 12.68
CA LEU A 97 6.56 21.11 11.55
C LEU A 97 7.36 19.87 11.99
N ILE A 98 7.72 19.77 13.28
CA ILE A 98 8.49 18.65 13.82
C ILE A 98 7.60 17.42 13.98
N GLY A 99 8.10 16.28 13.51
CA GLY A 99 7.42 14.99 13.60
C GLY A 99 6.32 14.74 12.56
N VAL A 100 5.69 13.58 12.68
CA VAL A 100 4.58 13.11 11.84
C VAL A 100 3.27 13.38 12.58
N LYS A 101 2.30 14.01 11.90
CA LYS A 101 0.98 14.29 12.44
C LYS A 101 0.00 13.18 12.09
N ASN A 102 -0.92 12.88 13.00
CA ASN A 102 -2.07 12.04 12.69
C ASN A 102 -3.09 12.87 11.92
N ILE A 103 -3.64 12.29 10.86
CA ILE A 103 -4.63 12.89 9.98
C ILE A 103 -5.80 11.94 9.76
N SER A 104 -6.90 12.49 9.23
CA SER A 104 -8.09 11.73 8.85
C SER A 104 -8.15 11.58 7.33
N LEU A 105 -8.05 10.36 6.85
CA LEU A 105 -8.19 10.02 5.44
C LEU A 105 -9.65 9.69 5.13
N LEU A 106 -10.15 10.20 4.01
CA LEU A 106 -11.51 9.99 3.53
C LEU A 106 -11.45 9.00 2.36
N LEU A 107 -11.79 7.75 2.63
CA LEU A 107 -11.82 6.68 1.63
C LEU A 107 -13.15 6.73 0.88
N ILE A 108 -13.09 6.85 -0.44
CA ILE A 108 -14.25 6.60 -1.32
C ILE A 108 -14.20 5.13 -1.76
N ALA A 109 -15.23 4.37 -1.39
CA ALA A 109 -15.38 2.96 -1.72
C ALA A 109 -16.76 2.68 -2.33
N TYR A 110 -16.91 1.51 -2.97
CA TYR A 110 -18.17 1.03 -3.55
C TYR A 110 -18.87 2.03 -4.49
N VAL A 111 -18.08 2.69 -5.34
CA VAL A 111 -18.64 3.50 -6.43
C VAL A 111 -19.18 2.58 -7.50
N PHE A 112 -20.50 2.48 -7.61
CA PHE A 112 -21.16 1.62 -8.57
C PHE A 112 -22.33 2.32 -9.26
N THR A 113 -22.62 1.91 -10.49
CA THR A 113 -23.79 2.36 -11.24
C THR A 113 -24.38 1.19 -11.99
N HIS A 114 -25.69 1.01 -11.83
CA HIS A 114 -26.43 -0.06 -12.49
C HIS A 114 -26.23 -0.02 -14.00
N ARG A 115 -26.10 -1.20 -14.64
CA ARG A 115 -25.70 -1.35 -16.05
C ARG A 115 -26.54 -0.50 -17.01
N ASP A 116 -27.85 -0.49 -16.81
CA ASP A 116 -28.81 0.21 -17.69
C ASP A 116 -28.72 1.74 -17.60
N TYR A 117 -28.13 2.26 -16.53
CA TYR A 117 -28.01 3.69 -16.26
C TYR A 117 -26.58 4.23 -16.46
N ARG A 118 -25.66 3.38 -16.94
CA ARG A 118 -24.30 3.79 -17.30
C ARG A 118 -24.32 4.79 -18.45
N LYS A 119 -23.24 5.57 -18.58
CA LYS A 119 -23.06 6.65 -19.57
C LYS A 119 -24.00 7.87 -19.41
N ARG A 120 -24.88 7.90 -18.41
CA ARG A 120 -25.72 9.07 -18.07
C ARG A 120 -25.05 10.07 -17.12
N GLY A 121 -23.79 9.87 -16.77
CA GLY A 121 -23.06 10.75 -15.83
C GLY A 121 -23.45 10.60 -14.35
N LEU A 122 -24.28 9.61 -13.98
CA LEU A 122 -24.78 9.44 -12.61
C LEU A 122 -23.67 9.19 -11.60
N ALA A 123 -22.68 8.34 -11.92
CA ALA A 123 -21.50 8.13 -11.09
C ALA A 123 -20.78 9.45 -10.76
N GLN A 124 -20.74 10.38 -11.72
CA GLN A 124 -20.14 11.69 -11.49
C GLN A 124 -20.98 12.55 -10.56
N SER A 125 -22.30 12.55 -10.73
CA SER A 125 -23.22 13.24 -9.84
C SER A 125 -23.06 12.74 -8.40
N VAL A 126 -23.13 11.42 -8.16
CA VAL A 126 -23.06 10.84 -6.81
C VAL A 126 -21.75 11.19 -6.12
N VAL A 127 -20.62 10.96 -6.80
CA VAL A 127 -19.29 11.21 -6.22
C VAL A 127 -19.09 12.69 -5.93
N SER A 128 -19.50 13.59 -6.85
CA SER A 128 -19.38 15.03 -6.61
C SER A 128 -20.24 15.52 -5.44
N GLN A 129 -21.49 15.05 -5.35
CA GLN A 129 -22.41 15.41 -4.27
C GLN A 129 -21.97 14.81 -2.94
N ALA A 130 -21.45 13.58 -2.92
CA ALA A 130 -20.89 12.96 -1.73
C ALA A 130 -19.66 13.72 -1.21
N ILE A 131 -18.73 14.11 -2.09
CA ILE A 131 -17.57 14.93 -1.70
C ILE A 131 -18.04 16.29 -1.15
N CYS A 132 -18.94 17.00 -1.85
CA CYS A 132 -19.43 18.29 -1.36
C CYS A 132 -20.16 18.16 -0.01
N HIS A 133 -21.05 17.18 0.14
CA HIS A 133 -21.78 16.96 1.39
C HIS A 133 -20.85 16.67 2.56
N THR A 134 -19.88 15.78 2.37
CA THR A 134 -18.92 15.39 3.41
C THR A 134 -17.94 16.52 3.76
N GLU A 135 -17.43 17.26 2.77
CA GLU A 135 -16.56 18.42 3.03
C GLU A 135 -17.32 19.51 3.82
N SER A 136 -18.56 19.84 3.41
CA SER A 136 -19.40 20.80 4.15
C SER A 136 -19.75 20.31 5.56
N GLN A 137 -19.98 19.01 5.75
CA GLN A 137 -20.24 18.43 7.07
C GLN A 137 -19.01 18.54 7.97
N ILE A 138 -17.81 18.21 7.47
CA ILE A 138 -16.54 18.31 8.22
C ILE A 138 -16.27 19.75 8.63
N ILE A 139 -16.49 20.71 7.73
CA ILE A 139 -16.32 22.14 8.04
C ILE A 139 -17.26 22.55 9.18
N LYS A 140 -18.54 22.17 9.12
CA LYS A 140 -19.51 22.46 10.19
C LYS A 140 -19.15 21.80 11.51
N GLU A 141 -18.75 20.53 11.50
CA GLU A 141 -18.27 19.81 12.68
C GLU A 141 -17.09 20.53 13.32
N LYS A 142 -16.09 20.92 12.54
CA LYS A 142 -14.90 21.64 13.04
C LYS A 142 -15.19 23.04 13.55
N ILE A 143 -16.15 23.75 12.96
CA ILE A 143 -16.62 25.04 13.48
C ILE A 143 -17.29 24.84 14.85
N ASN A 144 -18.14 23.82 14.99
CA ASN A 144 -18.86 23.53 16.22
C ASN A 144 -17.94 23.01 17.34
N GLU A 145 -16.90 22.25 17.01
CA GLU A 145 -15.90 21.74 17.96
C GLU A 145 -14.95 22.83 18.46
N SER A 146 -14.82 23.95 17.73
CA SER A 146 -13.84 24.97 18.06
C SER A 146 -14.32 25.93 19.16
N ASN A 147 -13.45 26.20 20.14
CA ASN A 147 -13.71 27.14 21.24
C ASN A 147 -13.85 28.58 20.73
N ASP A 148 -14.54 29.45 21.47
CA ASP A 148 -14.70 30.88 21.12
C ASP A 148 -13.44 31.74 21.41
N GLU A 149 -12.29 31.12 21.67
CA GLU A 149 -11.04 31.82 21.97
C GLU A 149 -10.46 32.57 20.74
N LYS A 150 -9.79 33.70 20.97
CA LYS A 150 -9.13 34.48 19.91
C LYS A 150 -8.02 33.63 19.27
N GLY A 151 -8.20 33.29 18.00
CA GLY A 151 -7.31 32.40 17.24
C GLY A 151 -7.83 30.98 17.04
N SER A 152 -9.07 30.68 17.45
CA SER A 152 -9.73 29.42 17.11
C SER A 152 -10.11 29.34 15.63
N PHE A 153 -10.27 28.11 15.13
CA PHE A 153 -10.67 27.82 13.75
C PHE A 153 -11.92 28.60 13.31
N LYS A 154 -12.97 28.62 14.15
CA LYS A 154 -14.19 29.41 13.91
C LYS A 154 -13.93 30.91 13.78
N ASN A 155 -13.09 31.49 14.64
CA ASN A 155 -12.76 32.92 14.56
C ASN A 155 -11.86 33.30 13.38
N MET A 156 -11.13 32.33 12.81
CA MET A 156 -10.31 32.55 11.62
C MET A 156 -11.11 32.39 10.33
N VAL A 157 -12.03 31.43 10.30
CA VAL A 157 -12.77 31.02 9.09
C VAL A 157 -14.11 31.76 8.95
N VAL A 158 -14.74 32.15 10.05
CA VAL A 158 -16.01 32.89 10.01
C VAL A 158 -15.71 34.39 10.08
N THR A 159 -15.86 35.08 8.95
CA THR A 159 -15.72 36.53 8.87
C THR A 159 -17.11 37.13 8.64
N ASP A 160 -17.54 38.05 9.50
CA ASP A 160 -18.85 38.73 9.40
C ASP A 160 -20.08 37.79 9.31
N GLY A 161 -19.98 36.57 9.84
CA GLY A 161 -21.07 35.59 9.84
C GLY A 161 -21.13 34.68 8.61
N GLU A 162 -20.26 34.89 7.63
CA GLU A 162 -20.07 34.01 6.47
C GLU A 162 -18.84 33.11 6.66
N ILE A 163 -18.94 31.86 6.22
CA ILE A 163 -17.84 30.89 6.27
C ILE A 163 -16.98 31.11 5.03
N ASP A 164 -15.72 31.50 5.22
CA ASP A 164 -14.73 31.50 4.16
C ASP A 164 -14.29 30.06 3.85
N GLU A 165 -14.93 29.46 2.83
CA GLU A 165 -14.64 28.09 2.41
C GLU A 165 -13.19 27.92 1.93
N GLU A 166 -12.58 28.93 1.33
CA GLU A 166 -11.20 28.82 0.81
C GLU A 166 -10.20 28.72 1.96
N LEU A 167 -10.39 29.55 3.00
CA LEU A 167 -9.55 29.51 4.19
C LEU A 167 -9.79 28.24 5.02
N ALA A 168 -11.05 27.80 5.15
CA ALA A 168 -11.40 26.53 5.79
C ALA A 168 -10.68 25.36 5.11
N ASN A 169 -10.75 25.33 3.77
CA ASN A 169 -10.09 24.32 2.96
C ASN A 169 -8.57 24.35 3.13
N TYR A 170 -7.95 25.53 3.24
CA TYR A 170 -6.51 25.64 3.45
C TYR A 170 -6.06 24.99 4.78
N TYR A 171 -6.79 25.21 5.88
CA TYR A 171 -6.45 24.58 7.17
C TYR A 171 -6.75 23.08 7.17
N LEU A 172 -7.94 22.69 6.68
CA LEU A 172 -8.36 21.29 6.65
C LEU A 172 -7.56 20.45 5.65
N SER A 173 -6.96 21.06 4.62
CA SER A 173 -6.06 20.38 3.68
C SER A 173 -4.79 19.79 4.30
N LYS A 174 -4.51 20.10 5.57
CA LYS A 174 -3.40 19.52 6.34
C LYS A 174 -3.85 18.43 7.31
N GLU A 175 -5.15 18.28 7.52
CA GLU A 175 -5.78 17.34 8.44
C GLU A 175 -6.59 16.26 7.73
N TYR A 176 -7.14 16.57 6.55
CA TYR A 176 -8.01 15.71 5.78
C TYR A 176 -7.49 15.52 4.36
N PHE A 177 -7.49 14.28 3.90
CA PHE A 177 -7.14 13.94 2.52
C PHE A 177 -8.06 12.85 2.00
N TRP A 178 -8.43 12.95 0.74
CA TRP A 178 -9.25 11.98 0.04
C TRP A 178 -8.37 10.93 -0.61
N TYR A 179 -8.75 9.66 -0.54
CA TYR A 179 -8.09 8.62 -1.30
C TYR A 179 -9.08 7.56 -1.78
N LEU A 180 -8.72 6.87 -2.85
CA LEU A 180 -9.49 5.76 -3.39
C LEU A 180 -8.60 4.84 -4.22
N TYR A 181 -9.13 3.67 -4.54
CA TYR A 181 -8.56 2.77 -5.52
C TYR A 181 -9.47 2.68 -6.73
N SER A 182 -8.99 3.18 -7.86
CA SER A 182 -9.77 3.28 -9.08
C SER A 182 -9.66 2.01 -9.93
N GLY A 183 -10.79 1.34 -10.12
CA GLY A 183 -10.99 0.32 -11.16
C GLY A 183 -11.34 0.89 -12.54
N ALA A 184 -11.54 2.21 -12.65
CA ALA A 184 -11.92 2.90 -13.89
C ALA A 184 -10.77 3.75 -14.45
N GLY A 185 -9.52 3.45 -14.07
CA GLY A 185 -8.34 4.22 -14.47
C GLY A 185 -8.42 5.68 -13.99
N LEU A 186 -8.14 6.62 -14.89
CA LEU A 186 -8.04 8.06 -14.59
C LEU A 186 -9.40 8.79 -14.47
N PHE A 187 -10.51 8.07 -14.40
CA PHE A 187 -11.86 8.66 -14.31
C PHE A 187 -11.98 9.71 -13.18
N TYR A 188 -11.26 9.54 -12.07
CA TYR A 188 -11.39 10.41 -10.90
C TYR A 188 -10.52 11.69 -10.98
N GLU A 189 -9.64 11.84 -11.97
CA GLU A 189 -8.83 13.07 -12.12
C GLU A 189 -9.70 14.32 -12.26
N LYS A 190 -10.88 14.18 -12.86
CA LYS A 190 -11.88 15.26 -13.00
C LYS A 190 -12.43 15.79 -11.67
N PHE A 191 -12.29 15.03 -10.58
CA PHE A 191 -12.65 15.48 -9.23
C PHE A 191 -11.44 15.99 -8.43
N GLY A 192 -10.27 16.09 -9.06
CA GLY A 192 -9.03 16.55 -8.41
C GLY A 192 -8.17 15.43 -7.83
N PHE A 193 -8.42 14.16 -8.17
CA PHE A 193 -7.57 13.05 -7.74
C PHE A 193 -6.32 12.91 -8.61
N LYS A 194 -5.16 12.85 -7.99
CA LYS A 194 -3.86 12.53 -8.60
C LYS A 194 -3.62 11.02 -8.54
N ALA A 195 -3.22 10.43 -9.66
CA ALA A 195 -2.93 9.00 -9.75
C ALA A 195 -1.52 8.66 -9.21
N PHE A 196 -1.42 7.54 -8.49
CA PHE A 196 -0.18 6.96 -7.99
C PHE A 196 -0.09 5.51 -8.50
N PRO A 197 0.46 5.28 -9.71
CA PRO A 197 0.51 3.94 -10.29
C PRO A 197 1.36 2.99 -9.44
N LEU A 198 0.86 1.76 -9.29
CA LEU A 198 1.58 0.67 -8.63
C LEU A 198 1.99 -0.38 -9.64
N ASP A 199 3.21 -0.87 -9.49
CA ASP A 199 3.71 -2.02 -10.23
C ASP A 199 3.61 -3.27 -9.35
N PHE A 200 3.30 -4.39 -9.99
CA PHE A 200 3.09 -5.67 -9.32
C PHE A 200 3.98 -6.75 -9.91
N TYR A 201 4.43 -7.67 -9.07
CA TYR A 201 4.94 -8.97 -9.49
C TYR A 201 3.82 -10.00 -9.37
N LYS A 202 3.57 -10.73 -10.46
CA LYS A 202 2.73 -11.92 -10.45
C LYS A 202 3.62 -13.14 -10.28
N VAL A 203 3.43 -13.88 -9.20
CA VAL A 203 4.06 -15.19 -8.99
C VAL A 203 3.05 -16.25 -9.40
N PRO A 204 3.29 -16.99 -10.49
CA PRO A 204 2.29 -17.91 -11.04
C PRO A 204 2.11 -19.12 -10.12
N SER A 205 0.89 -19.67 -10.09
CA SER A 205 0.58 -20.88 -9.32
C SER A 205 1.32 -22.13 -9.82
N SER A 206 1.77 -22.12 -11.08
CA SER A 206 2.63 -23.16 -11.67
C SER A 206 4.04 -23.22 -11.05
N SER A 207 4.49 -22.16 -10.35
CA SER A 207 5.79 -22.18 -9.65
C SER A 207 5.83 -23.13 -8.45
N LEU A 208 4.67 -23.62 -8.00
CA LEU A 208 4.55 -24.55 -6.89
C LEU A 208 4.79 -26.00 -7.36
N THR A 209 6.04 -26.47 -7.27
CA THR A 209 6.38 -27.87 -7.55
C THR A 209 5.91 -28.80 -6.42
N VAL A 210 5.67 -30.07 -6.74
CA VAL A 210 5.29 -31.11 -5.75
C VAL A 210 6.29 -31.17 -4.59
N SER A 211 7.59 -31.04 -4.88
CA SER A 211 8.66 -30.98 -3.87
C SER A 211 8.54 -29.80 -2.91
N ARG A 212 8.04 -28.64 -3.37
CA ARG A 212 7.81 -27.46 -2.51
C ARG A 212 6.59 -27.65 -1.62
N VAL A 213 5.55 -28.32 -2.12
CA VAL A 213 4.37 -28.67 -1.32
C VAL A 213 4.75 -29.61 -0.18
N GLU A 214 5.48 -30.69 -0.50
CA GLU A 214 5.98 -31.64 0.51
C GLU A 214 6.86 -30.95 1.55
N LEU A 215 7.71 -30.00 1.14
CA LEU A 215 8.52 -29.20 2.05
C LEU A 215 7.66 -28.34 2.98
N ILE A 216 6.63 -27.65 2.45
CA ILE A 216 5.73 -26.82 3.25
C ILE A 216 4.97 -27.69 4.26
N GLU A 217 4.43 -28.84 3.84
CA GLU A 217 3.73 -29.78 4.73
C GLU A 217 4.66 -30.31 5.83
N GLN A 218 5.91 -30.65 5.50
CA GLN A 218 6.92 -31.05 6.48
C GLN A 218 7.26 -29.95 7.48
N LEU A 219 7.33 -28.67 7.05
CA LEU A 219 7.60 -27.53 7.92
C LEU A 219 6.45 -27.25 8.92
N VAL A 220 5.22 -27.65 8.58
CA VAL A 220 4.04 -27.51 9.44
C VAL A 220 3.97 -28.62 10.48
N ASP A 221 4.31 -29.86 10.10
CA ASP A 221 4.08 -31.03 10.96
C ASP A 221 5.07 -31.20 12.10
N SER A 222 6.08 -30.33 12.24
CA SER A 222 7.04 -30.32 13.37
C SER A 222 7.64 -31.70 13.69
N SER A 223 7.76 -32.57 12.69
CA SER A 223 8.23 -33.94 12.87
C SER A 223 9.76 -33.95 13.08
N PRO A 224 10.30 -34.77 14.00
CA PRO A 224 11.72 -34.78 14.37
C PRO A 224 12.69 -35.23 13.25
N MET A 225 12.20 -35.49 12.03
CA MET A 225 13.03 -35.71 10.84
C MET A 225 13.38 -34.43 10.08
N ASN A 226 12.90 -33.25 10.50
CA ASN A 226 13.21 -31.98 9.85
C ASN A 226 14.67 -31.56 10.09
N GLN A 227 15.56 -32.01 9.19
CA GLN A 227 16.98 -31.64 9.15
C GLN A 227 17.23 -30.18 8.71
N SER A 228 16.18 -29.37 8.47
CA SER A 228 16.31 -28.02 7.91
C SER A 228 16.51 -26.91 8.95
N GLY A 229 16.28 -27.17 10.24
CA GLY A 229 16.39 -26.15 11.29
C GLY A 229 15.44 -24.95 11.10
N LYS A 230 14.35 -25.14 10.34
CA LYS A 230 13.32 -24.14 10.08
C LYS A 230 11.97 -24.67 10.55
N SER A 231 11.15 -23.81 11.14
CA SER A 231 9.80 -24.12 11.60
C SER A 231 8.80 -23.10 11.05
N LEU A 232 7.60 -23.55 10.70
CA LEU A 232 6.53 -22.71 10.17
C LEU A 232 5.36 -22.63 11.16
N LYS A 233 4.95 -21.41 11.51
CA LYS A 233 3.74 -21.16 12.31
C LYS A 233 2.69 -20.44 11.46
N TRP A 234 1.50 -21.02 11.37
CA TRP A 234 0.34 -20.36 10.76
C TRP A 234 -0.26 -19.33 11.70
N LEU A 235 -0.69 -18.19 11.15
CA LEU A 235 -1.41 -17.15 11.88
C LEU A 235 -2.91 -17.25 11.56
N ARG A 236 -3.69 -17.76 12.51
CA ARG A 236 -5.13 -17.98 12.36
C ARG A 236 -5.93 -16.79 12.91
N GLY A 237 -6.93 -16.34 12.15
CA GLY A 237 -7.86 -15.31 12.57
C GLY A 237 -8.73 -15.74 13.75
N SER A 238 -9.02 -17.04 13.89
CA SER A 238 -9.79 -17.59 15.01
C SER A 238 -9.06 -17.58 16.36
N ASN A 239 -7.72 -17.54 16.38
CA ASN A 239 -6.92 -17.64 17.60
C ASN A 239 -6.48 -16.25 18.10
N VAL A 240 -6.88 -15.89 19.32
CA VAL A 240 -6.57 -14.58 19.94
C VAL A 240 -5.06 -14.29 19.98
N GLN A 241 -4.22 -15.28 20.29
CA GLN A 241 -2.77 -15.07 20.33
C GLN A 241 -2.18 -14.75 18.95
N ASP A 242 -2.71 -15.38 17.90
CA ASP A 242 -2.25 -15.13 16.53
C ASP A 242 -2.78 -13.78 16.03
N GLN A 243 -4.00 -13.37 16.43
CA GLN A 243 -4.49 -12.02 16.18
C GLN A 243 -3.60 -10.95 16.83
N GLU A 244 -3.10 -11.17 18.04
CA GLU A 244 -2.15 -10.26 18.71
C GLU A 244 -0.83 -10.16 17.96
N LEU A 245 -0.31 -11.29 17.46
CA LEU A 245 0.89 -11.30 16.61
C LEU A 245 0.67 -10.53 15.30
N ILE A 246 -0.48 -10.69 14.66
CA ILE A 246 -0.83 -9.91 13.46
C ILE A 246 -0.87 -8.42 13.79
N LYS A 247 -1.52 -8.03 14.91
CA LYS A 247 -1.54 -6.63 15.37
C LYS A 247 -0.13 -6.10 15.65
N PHE A 248 0.75 -6.90 16.24
CA PHE A 248 2.14 -6.53 16.48
C PHE A 248 2.93 -6.31 15.17
N ILE A 249 2.71 -7.14 14.16
CA ILE A 249 3.30 -6.96 12.83
C ILE A 249 2.79 -5.64 12.20
N LEU A 250 1.48 -5.37 12.29
CA LEU A 250 0.90 -4.12 11.77
C LEU A 250 1.44 -2.88 12.50
N GLN A 251 1.66 -2.95 13.82
CA GLN A 251 2.33 -1.89 14.58
C GLN A 251 3.79 -1.71 14.18
N SER A 252 4.50 -2.80 13.89
CA SER A 252 5.88 -2.72 13.38
C SER A 252 5.92 -2.04 12.01
N LYS A 253 4.94 -2.33 11.15
CA LYS A 253 4.80 -1.65 9.85
C LYS A 253 4.41 -0.18 10.01
N GLU A 254 3.57 0.16 10.99
CA GLU A 254 3.28 1.55 11.35
C GLU A 254 4.56 2.31 11.71
N LEU A 255 5.44 1.73 12.53
CA LEU A 255 6.73 2.33 12.89
C LEU A 255 7.66 2.50 11.68
N GLU A 256 7.67 1.53 10.77
CA GLU A 256 8.43 1.60 9.52
C GLU A 256 7.95 2.78 8.65
N ILE A 257 6.64 2.93 8.47
CA ILE A 257 6.01 4.04 7.74
C ILE A 257 6.36 5.38 8.38
N VAL A 258 6.23 5.51 9.71
CA VAL A 258 6.57 6.74 10.44
C VAL A 258 8.05 7.07 10.29
N THR A 259 8.92 6.05 10.30
CA THR A 259 10.36 6.22 10.07
C THR A 259 10.62 6.73 8.65
N GLU A 260 9.95 6.17 7.64
CA GLU A 260 10.09 6.58 6.24
C GLU A 260 9.54 7.98 5.96
N LEU A 261 8.43 8.34 6.58
CA LEU A 261 7.89 9.71 6.53
C LEU A 261 8.88 10.72 7.13
N ASN A 262 9.57 10.35 8.21
CA ASN A 262 10.59 11.18 8.86
C ASN A 262 11.94 11.19 8.13
N LYS A 263 12.20 10.27 7.20
CA LYS A 263 13.41 10.35 6.35
C LYS A 263 13.34 11.64 5.55
N SER A 264 14.10 12.63 6.00
CA SER A 264 14.38 13.84 5.24
C SER A 264 15.24 13.46 4.04
N ILE A 265 14.98 14.08 2.89
CA ILE A 265 15.79 13.93 1.67
C ILE A 265 17.28 14.28 1.94
N PHE A 266 17.56 14.96 3.07
CA PHE A 266 18.89 15.28 3.59
C PHE A 266 19.83 14.07 3.74
N HIS A 267 19.32 12.86 4.01
CA HIS A 267 20.17 11.68 4.08
C HIS A 267 20.59 11.13 2.71
N SER A 268 19.95 11.56 1.61
CA SER A 268 20.36 11.18 0.26
C SER A 268 21.65 11.88 -0.17
N GLU A 269 22.02 13.02 0.44
CA GLU A 269 23.35 13.64 0.25
C GLU A 269 24.43 12.98 1.12
N LEU A 270 24.08 12.52 2.33
CA LEU A 270 25.00 11.71 3.17
C LEU A 270 25.21 10.28 2.62
N GLN A 271 24.20 9.70 1.96
CA GLN A 271 24.35 8.49 1.13
C GLN A 271 24.84 8.81 -0.30
N GLY A 272 24.80 10.08 -0.71
CA GLY A 272 25.28 10.59 -1.99
C GLY A 272 26.80 10.52 -2.15
N ASN A 273 27.53 10.34 -1.04
CA ASN A 273 28.96 10.00 -1.07
C ASN A 273 29.25 8.49 -1.16
N GLN A 274 28.24 7.63 -1.35
CA GLN A 274 28.42 6.26 -1.84
C GLN A 274 27.82 6.01 -3.24
N LYS A 275 27.36 7.05 -3.94
CA LYS A 275 27.16 6.99 -5.40
C LYS A 275 28.44 7.38 -6.13
N SER A 276 29.45 6.52 -6.07
CA SER A 276 30.65 6.59 -6.92
C SER A 276 31.43 5.27 -6.85
N SER A 277 30.92 4.19 -7.44
CA SER A 277 31.74 3.03 -7.84
C SER A 277 30.96 1.97 -8.65
N SER A 278 30.16 2.36 -9.64
CA SER A 278 29.69 1.40 -10.67
C SER A 278 29.24 2.07 -11.98
N SER A 279 29.82 3.21 -12.34
CA SER A 279 29.53 3.90 -13.63
C SER A 279 30.78 4.22 -14.46
N LEU A 280 31.85 3.44 -14.31
CA LEU A 280 33.04 3.57 -15.16
C LEU A 280 33.13 2.52 -16.28
N THR A 281 32.22 1.55 -16.33
CA THR A 281 32.18 0.52 -17.40
C THR A 281 31.25 0.86 -18.56
N SER A 282 30.53 2.00 -18.53
CA SER A 282 29.67 2.47 -19.64
C SER A 282 30.09 3.81 -20.25
N MET A 283 31.25 4.37 -19.91
CA MET A 283 31.81 5.53 -20.62
C MET A 283 32.44 5.14 -21.97
N SER A 284 32.98 3.92 -22.11
CA SER A 284 33.47 3.42 -23.40
C SER A 284 32.34 3.24 -24.41
N SER A 285 31.16 2.82 -23.96
CA SER A 285 29.97 2.66 -24.79
C SER A 285 29.40 4.01 -25.26
N LEU A 286 29.47 5.05 -24.43
CA LEU A 286 29.07 6.42 -24.80
C LEU A 286 30.08 7.11 -25.72
N LEU A 287 31.37 6.78 -25.61
CA LEU A 287 32.43 7.27 -26.52
C LEU A 287 32.41 6.60 -27.91
N HIS A 288 31.78 5.43 -28.05
CA HIS A 288 31.66 4.73 -29.34
C HIS A 288 30.36 5.02 -30.10
N MET A 289 29.44 5.82 -29.55
CA MET A 289 28.18 6.19 -30.21
C MET A 289 28.14 7.63 -30.76
N THR A 290 29.27 8.33 -30.85
CA THR A 290 29.34 9.63 -31.52
C THR A 290 29.67 9.47 -33.00
N LYS A 291 28.73 9.90 -33.86
CA LYS A 291 28.93 10.08 -35.30
C LYS A 291 30.09 11.05 -35.55
N ALA A 292 30.84 10.78 -36.62
CA ALA A 292 32.12 11.40 -36.97
C ALA A 292 32.13 12.91 -37.31
N ASP A 293 31.10 13.70 -36.97
CA ASP A 293 31.03 15.14 -37.35
C ASP A 293 30.37 16.06 -36.29
N SER A 294 30.39 15.73 -35.00
CA SER A 294 29.97 16.68 -33.95
C SER A 294 31.15 17.11 -33.08
N GLU A 295 31.47 18.41 -33.12
CA GLU A 295 32.58 19.05 -32.42
C GLU A 295 32.56 18.79 -30.91
N ASN A 296 33.67 18.20 -30.42
CA ASN A 296 33.94 17.96 -29.00
C ASN A 296 34.29 19.28 -28.29
N VAL A 297 33.36 19.86 -27.53
CA VAL A 297 33.66 20.94 -26.57
C VAL A 297 34.13 20.33 -25.24
N LEU A 298 35.29 19.67 -25.27
CA LEU A 298 36.08 19.33 -24.09
C LEU A 298 37.58 19.35 -24.42
N HIS A 299 38.10 20.55 -24.71
CA HIS A 299 39.50 20.90 -24.55
C HIS A 299 39.56 22.01 -23.49
N SER A 300 40.50 22.10 -22.56
CA SER A 300 41.67 21.31 -22.21
C SER A 300 42.13 21.89 -20.87
N ILE A 301 42.17 21.09 -19.80
CA ILE A 301 42.94 21.45 -18.61
C ILE A 301 44.35 20.92 -18.87
N THR A 302 45.25 21.81 -19.28
CA THR A 302 46.69 21.59 -19.18
C THR A 302 47.32 22.85 -18.63
N GLU A 303 48.00 22.68 -17.51
CA GLU A 303 48.73 23.70 -16.76
C GLU A 303 49.88 24.34 -17.55
N VAL A 304 50.32 25.47 -16.99
CA VAL A 304 51.64 26.14 -17.10
C VAL A 304 51.68 27.42 -17.95
N GLY A 305 51.81 28.56 -17.25
CA GLY A 305 52.72 29.63 -17.71
C GLY A 305 52.16 31.03 -17.94
N SER A 306 52.10 31.83 -16.87
CA SER A 306 52.48 33.26 -16.81
C SER A 306 51.52 34.39 -17.26
N LYS A 307 51.36 35.31 -16.31
CA LYS A 307 51.10 36.78 -16.39
C LYS A 307 49.64 37.29 -16.47
N VAL A 308 49.24 37.86 -15.32
CA VAL A 308 48.57 39.17 -15.13
C VAL A 308 47.23 39.38 -15.85
N SER A 309 46.12 39.30 -15.11
CA SER A 309 45.30 40.48 -14.72
C SER A 309 43.94 40.05 -14.17
N GLU A 310 43.48 40.82 -13.18
CA GLU A 310 42.29 40.64 -12.35
C GLU A 310 40.93 40.84 -13.06
N LYS A 311 39.88 40.32 -12.38
CA LYS A 311 38.44 40.64 -12.40
C LYS A 311 37.56 40.00 -13.49
N SER A 312 36.86 38.92 -13.11
CA SER A 312 35.38 38.93 -12.94
C SER A 312 34.90 37.55 -12.52
N GLY A 313 34.09 37.48 -11.46
CA GLY A 313 33.66 36.23 -10.85
C GLY A 313 32.81 35.35 -11.77
N THR A 314 33.06 34.04 -11.71
CA THR A 314 32.05 33.04 -12.08
C THR A 314 32.03 31.97 -10.99
N ARG A 315 31.40 32.28 -9.85
CA ARG A 315 30.99 31.26 -8.88
C ARG A 315 29.97 30.37 -9.60
N ARG A 316 30.34 29.13 -9.92
CA ARG A 316 29.37 28.07 -10.24
C ARG A 316 28.42 27.91 -9.05
N ARG A 317 27.20 28.45 -9.15
CA ARG A 317 26.07 28.07 -8.31
C ARG A 317 25.38 26.89 -8.97
N SER A 318 25.76 25.68 -8.59
CA SER A 318 24.95 24.48 -8.80
C SER A 318 24.46 24.01 -7.44
N SER A 319 23.53 24.74 -6.83
CA SER A 319 22.68 24.19 -5.78
C SER A 319 21.39 23.71 -6.46
N VAL A 320 21.32 22.41 -6.73
CA VAL A 320 20.02 21.77 -6.97
C VAL A 320 19.30 21.82 -5.62
N HIS A 321 18.45 22.83 -5.43
CA HIS A 321 17.57 22.88 -4.27
C HIS A 321 16.50 21.81 -4.47
N HIS A 322 16.66 20.64 -3.85
CA HIS A 322 15.56 19.70 -3.68
C HIS A 322 14.58 20.30 -2.68
N PHE A 323 13.48 20.85 -3.17
CA PHE A 323 12.31 21.16 -2.34
C PHE A 323 11.75 19.82 -1.87
N SER A 324 11.75 19.58 -0.56
CA SER A 324 11.04 18.44 0.01
C SER A 324 9.56 18.60 -0.25
N THR A 325 8.92 17.56 -0.76
CA THR A 325 7.46 17.47 -0.91
C THR A 325 6.84 17.00 0.40
N PRO A 326 5.62 17.46 0.75
CA PRO A 326 4.91 16.91 1.89
C PRO A 326 4.58 15.44 1.61
N LYS A 327 4.50 14.64 2.66
CA LYS A 327 4.34 13.18 2.56
C LYS A 327 3.10 12.72 3.33
N ILE A 328 2.40 11.74 2.79
CA ILE A 328 1.22 11.13 3.39
C ILE A 328 1.35 9.60 3.39
N ALA A 329 0.78 8.93 4.39
CA ALA A 329 0.62 7.48 4.39
C ALA A 329 -0.67 7.06 5.12
N VAL A 330 -1.20 5.89 4.77
CA VAL A 330 -2.36 5.30 5.45
C VAL A 330 -1.89 4.51 6.66
N LYS A 331 -2.56 4.66 7.79
CA LYS A 331 -2.23 3.88 8.99
C LYS A 331 -2.75 2.45 8.82
N PRO A 332 -1.91 1.40 8.97
CA PRO A 332 -2.38 0.02 8.96
C PRO A 332 -3.41 -0.23 10.07
N ASP A 333 -4.53 -0.85 9.75
CA ASP A 333 -5.58 -1.19 10.72
C ASP A 333 -6.04 -2.64 10.53
N TYR A 334 -6.01 -3.39 11.62
CA TYR A 334 -6.45 -4.79 11.67
C TYR A 334 -7.95 -4.94 11.34
N ARG A 335 -8.77 -3.93 11.65
CA ARG A 335 -10.21 -3.96 11.35
C ARG A 335 -10.50 -4.09 9.85
N ILE A 336 -9.65 -3.48 9.01
CA ILE A 336 -9.77 -3.58 7.55
C ILE A 336 -9.50 -5.02 7.10
N LEU A 337 -8.44 -5.63 7.65
CA LEU A 337 -8.08 -7.00 7.33
C LEU A 337 -9.20 -7.96 7.73
N GLN A 338 -9.77 -7.80 8.92
CA GLN A 338 -10.91 -8.61 9.38
C GLN A 338 -12.14 -8.46 8.49
N ARG A 339 -12.45 -7.24 8.03
CA ARG A 339 -13.56 -7.01 7.09
C ARG A 339 -13.38 -7.80 5.81
N ASN A 340 -12.20 -7.73 5.18
CA ASN A 340 -11.95 -8.44 3.92
C ASN A 340 -12.04 -9.96 4.11
N VAL A 341 -11.53 -10.47 5.24
CA VAL A 341 -11.64 -11.89 5.61
C VAL A 341 -13.11 -12.30 5.84
N ALA A 342 -13.96 -11.44 6.41
CA ALA A 342 -15.38 -11.72 6.57
C ALA A 342 -16.08 -11.92 5.20
N SER A 343 -15.79 -11.06 4.22
CA SER A 343 -16.31 -11.21 2.86
C SER A 343 -15.77 -12.47 2.16
N GLU A 344 -14.50 -12.84 2.40
CA GLU A 344 -13.90 -14.06 1.88
C GLU A 344 -14.49 -15.34 2.49
N THR A 345 -14.64 -15.38 3.82
CA THR A 345 -15.21 -16.54 4.53
C THR A 345 -16.64 -16.85 4.06
N ALA A 346 -17.44 -15.81 3.81
CA ALA A 346 -18.76 -15.96 3.21
C ALA A 346 -18.65 -16.63 1.82
N ALA A 347 -17.74 -16.18 0.96
CA ALA A 347 -17.53 -16.79 -0.36
C ALA A 347 -16.98 -18.23 -0.28
N ALA A 348 -16.08 -18.51 0.67
CA ALA A 348 -15.50 -19.84 0.88
C ALA A 348 -16.53 -20.86 1.39
N SER A 349 -17.60 -20.41 2.08
CA SER A 349 -18.70 -21.29 2.49
C SER A 349 -19.45 -21.93 1.32
N LYS A 350 -19.34 -21.38 0.11
CA LYS A 350 -19.95 -21.88 -1.14
C LYS A 350 -18.95 -22.60 -2.05
N ALA A 351 -17.71 -22.78 -1.61
CA ALA A 351 -16.67 -23.47 -2.38
C ALA A 351 -16.92 -24.99 -2.45
N THR A 352 -16.33 -25.67 -3.43
CA THR A 352 -16.54 -27.11 -3.65
C THR A 352 -15.96 -27.92 -2.49
N ASN A 353 -14.79 -27.50 -1.99
CA ASN A 353 -14.15 -28.07 -0.80
C ASN A 353 -14.30 -27.13 0.41
N GLN A 354 -15.53 -26.95 0.88
CA GLN A 354 -15.91 -26.01 1.94
C GLN A 354 -15.00 -26.05 3.17
N ASP A 355 -14.73 -27.24 3.73
CA ASP A 355 -13.94 -27.37 4.96
C ASP A 355 -12.50 -26.88 4.79
N THR A 356 -11.89 -27.20 3.65
CA THR A 356 -10.53 -26.75 3.34
C THR A 356 -10.49 -25.27 3.02
N ALA A 357 -11.43 -24.77 2.21
CA ALA A 357 -11.48 -23.36 1.86
C ALA A 357 -11.67 -22.49 3.10
N LEU A 358 -12.59 -22.87 4.00
CA LEU A 358 -12.81 -22.16 5.27
C LEU A 358 -11.56 -22.18 6.16
N ALA A 359 -10.94 -23.35 6.34
CA ALA A 359 -9.73 -23.47 7.15
C ALA A 359 -8.57 -22.59 6.61
N PHE A 360 -8.39 -22.53 5.29
CA PHE A 360 -7.33 -21.73 4.67
C PHE A 360 -7.69 -20.23 4.54
N THR A 361 -8.97 -19.85 4.53
CA THR A 361 -9.38 -18.45 4.66
C THR A 361 -9.10 -17.89 6.06
N ASP A 362 -9.20 -18.73 7.10
CA ASP A 362 -8.86 -18.33 8.47
C ASP A 362 -7.36 -18.04 8.65
N ILE A 363 -6.48 -18.62 7.82
CA ILE A 363 -5.04 -18.37 7.87
C ILE A 363 -4.72 -17.03 7.18
N GLN A 364 -4.46 -15.99 7.97
CA GLN A 364 -4.21 -14.62 7.48
C GLN A 364 -2.73 -14.31 7.23
N GLY A 365 -1.83 -15.20 7.63
CA GLY A 365 -0.39 -15.06 7.42
C GLY A 365 0.39 -16.24 7.97
N ALA A 366 1.71 -16.14 7.89
CA ALA A 366 2.62 -17.15 8.44
C ALA A 366 3.92 -16.54 8.96
N ILE A 367 4.54 -17.23 9.92
CA ILE A 367 5.86 -16.92 10.46
C ILE A 367 6.79 -18.11 10.21
N LEU A 368 7.85 -17.88 9.46
CA LEU A 368 8.95 -18.81 9.26
C LEU A 368 10.06 -18.48 10.26
N THR A 369 10.36 -19.40 11.17
CA THR A 369 11.47 -19.25 12.12
C THR A 369 12.64 -20.09 11.67
N ASN A 370 13.78 -19.43 11.46
CA ASN A 370 15.04 -20.08 11.11
C ASN A 370 15.89 -20.22 12.38
N GLU A 371 15.91 -21.42 12.97
CA GLU A 371 16.60 -21.71 14.22
C GLU A 371 18.11 -21.59 14.10
N LEU A 372 18.66 -21.84 12.91
CA LEU A 372 20.09 -21.72 12.63
C LEU A 372 20.55 -20.25 12.65
N GLN A 373 19.69 -19.33 12.21
CA GLN A 373 19.98 -17.89 12.17
C GLN A 373 19.40 -17.11 13.35
N GLN A 374 18.54 -17.75 14.15
CA GLN A 374 17.74 -17.10 15.22
C GLN A 374 16.93 -15.89 14.70
N LYS A 375 16.46 -15.99 13.46
CA LYS A 375 15.65 -14.95 12.80
C LYS A 375 14.28 -15.51 12.45
N SER A 376 13.24 -14.72 12.68
CA SER A 376 11.89 -15.02 12.25
C SER A 376 11.50 -14.07 11.13
N TYR A 377 10.95 -14.62 10.06
CA TYR A 377 10.40 -13.85 8.94
C TYR A 377 8.90 -14.05 8.89
N TYR A 378 8.17 -13.03 8.48
CA TYR A 378 6.72 -13.07 8.41
C TYR A 378 6.21 -12.71 7.02
N ILE A 379 5.03 -13.22 6.70
CA ILE A 379 4.24 -12.83 5.54
C ILE A 379 2.77 -12.69 5.94
N ILE A 380 2.13 -11.62 5.49
CA ILE A 380 0.69 -11.37 5.63
C ILE A 380 0.11 -11.18 4.24
N TRP A 381 -1.03 -11.81 3.98
CA TRP A 381 -1.75 -11.72 2.72
C TRP A 381 -3.23 -11.41 2.95
N ASN A 382 -3.90 -10.99 1.90
CA ASN A 382 -5.34 -10.75 1.89
C ASN A 382 -5.87 -10.95 0.48
N SER A 383 -7.11 -11.42 0.33
CA SER A 383 -7.74 -11.53 -0.98
C SER A 383 -8.58 -10.29 -1.22
N LEU A 384 -8.30 -9.59 -2.32
CA LEU A 384 -9.08 -8.41 -2.68
C LEU A 384 -10.14 -8.81 -3.72
N THR A 385 -11.30 -8.16 -3.62
CA THR A 385 -12.46 -8.34 -4.51
C THR A 385 -12.86 -9.81 -4.73
N ILE A 386 -12.68 -10.66 -3.71
CA ILE A 386 -13.06 -12.10 -3.70
C ILE A 386 -12.34 -12.94 -4.79
N GLY A 387 -11.39 -12.36 -5.52
CA GLY A 387 -10.88 -12.94 -6.76
C GLY A 387 -9.40 -13.29 -6.75
N ARG A 388 -8.55 -12.50 -6.09
CA ARG A 388 -7.09 -12.59 -6.20
C ARG A 388 -6.42 -12.41 -4.85
N LEU A 389 -5.35 -13.18 -4.60
CA LEU A 389 -4.54 -13.06 -3.39
C LEU A 389 -3.44 -12.01 -3.58
N TYR A 390 -3.42 -11.03 -2.69
CA TYR A 390 -2.37 -10.02 -2.62
C TYR A 390 -1.53 -10.26 -1.37
N VAL A 391 -0.21 -10.27 -1.54
CA VAL A 391 0.71 -10.20 -0.41
C VAL A 391 0.66 -8.76 0.08
N LEU A 392 0.23 -8.60 1.32
CA LEU A 392 0.24 -7.33 1.99
C LEU A 392 1.66 -7.07 2.44
N SER A 393 2.17 -7.77 3.46
CA SER A 393 3.47 -7.45 4.06
C SER A 393 4.42 -8.64 4.06
N VAL A 394 5.70 -8.39 3.81
CA VAL A 394 6.78 -9.36 4.03
C VAL A 394 7.93 -8.68 4.78
N GLY A 395 8.48 -9.34 5.80
CA GLY A 395 9.60 -8.77 6.53
C GLY A 395 10.24 -9.68 7.57
N GLU A 396 11.25 -9.15 8.24
CA GLU A 396 11.90 -9.78 9.38
C GLU A 396 11.23 -9.31 10.67
N LEU A 397 10.83 -10.26 11.51
CA LEU A 397 10.28 -10.01 12.83
C LEU A 397 11.46 -9.88 13.80
N LYS A 398 11.78 -8.63 14.16
CA LYS A 398 12.81 -8.34 15.16
C LYS A 398 12.26 -8.63 16.54
N PHE A 399 12.42 -9.87 17.00
CA PHE A 399 12.31 -10.15 18.43
C PHE A 399 13.62 -9.64 19.06
N GLU A 400 13.58 -8.50 19.73
CA GLU A 400 14.55 -8.24 20.79
C GLU A 400 14.05 -9.01 22.00
N PRO A 401 14.60 -10.20 22.33
CA PRO A 401 14.38 -10.72 23.66
C PRO A 401 14.96 -9.68 24.60
N TYR A 402 14.10 -8.95 25.31
CA TYR A 402 14.50 -8.29 26.53
C TYR A 402 15.22 -9.36 27.35
N SER A 403 16.54 -9.29 27.39
CA SER A 403 17.38 -10.19 28.17
C SER A 403 17.16 -9.82 29.63
N SER A 404 16.05 -10.33 30.16
CA SER A 404 15.84 -10.53 31.58
C SER A 404 16.99 -11.40 32.08
N ALA A 405 17.66 -10.87 33.10
CA ALA A 405 18.70 -11.49 33.89
C ALA A 405 18.56 -13.01 34.03
N GLY A 406 19.61 -13.76 33.69
CA GLY A 406 19.65 -15.21 33.92
C GLY A 406 20.73 -15.91 33.14
N ILE A 407 21.92 -15.98 33.73
CA ILE A 407 23.03 -16.85 33.32
C ILE A 407 22.52 -18.30 33.31
N LEU A 408 22.60 -18.98 32.15
CA LEU A 408 22.73 -20.44 32.08
C LEU A 408 23.87 -20.78 31.10
N PRO A 409 24.91 -21.52 31.55
CA PRO A 409 26.13 -21.71 30.79
C PRO A 409 26.01 -22.89 29.84
N GLY A 410 26.55 -22.73 28.62
CA GLY A 410 27.18 -23.84 27.91
C GLY A 410 26.40 -24.46 26.75
N ARG A 411 26.60 -23.92 25.55
CA ARG A 411 27.02 -24.77 24.42
C ARG A 411 27.98 -23.99 23.54
N ARG A 412 29.26 -24.40 23.59
CA ARG A 412 30.38 -23.87 22.81
C ARG A 412 30.00 -23.76 21.33
N ARG A 413 30.23 -22.57 20.75
CA ARG A 413 30.37 -22.33 19.31
C ARG A 413 31.17 -23.48 18.68
N ARG A 414 30.52 -24.32 17.89
CA ARG A 414 31.20 -25.14 16.88
C ARG A 414 31.23 -24.34 15.59
N SER A 415 32.44 -24.03 15.17
CA SER A 415 32.77 -23.39 13.91
C SER A 415 32.30 -24.24 12.72
N SER A 416 31.28 -23.75 12.02
CA SER A 416 30.92 -24.18 10.67
C SER A 416 30.47 -22.96 9.90
N PHE A 417 31.40 -22.35 9.16
CA PHE A 417 31.16 -21.63 7.91
C PHE A 417 29.99 -20.61 7.85
N THR A 418 29.79 -19.79 8.89
CA THR A 418 28.81 -18.68 8.90
C THR A 418 29.39 -17.31 8.48
N GLY A 419 30.67 -17.26 8.10
CA GLY A 419 31.37 -15.99 7.79
C GLY A 419 30.88 -15.25 6.53
N LEU A 420 30.03 -15.86 5.70
CA LEU A 420 29.40 -15.21 4.54
C LEU A 420 28.02 -14.61 4.83
N ASN A 421 27.32 -15.07 5.88
CA ASN A 421 26.02 -14.51 6.26
C ASN A 421 26.13 -13.31 7.21
N GLU A 422 27.23 -13.20 7.97
CA GLU A 422 27.53 -12.00 8.79
C GLU A 422 28.04 -10.81 7.94
N LEU A 423 28.32 -11.01 6.65
CA LEU A 423 28.76 -9.97 5.70
C LEU A 423 27.59 -9.23 5.00
N GLY A 424 26.36 -9.34 5.51
CA GLY A 424 25.22 -8.58 4.98
C GLY A 424 24.52 -9.23 3.78
N GLY A 425 24.49 -10.56 3.72
CA GLY A 425 23.71 -11.29 2.72
C GLY A 425 22.21 -11.24 3.03
N TYR A 426 21.40 -10.81 2.07
CA TYR A 426 19.94 -10.89 2.15
C TYR A 426 19.47 -12.35 2.04
N ASN A 427 18.57 -12.78 2.93
CA ASN A 427 18.11 -14.17 2.98
C ASN A 427 16.97 -14.41 1.98
N PHE A 428 17.34 -14.49 0.70
CA PHE A 428 16.41 -14.74 -0.40
C PHE A 428 15.76 -16.13 -0.34
N GLN A 429 16.41 -17.13 0.27
CA GLN A 429 15.84 -18.47 0.39
C GLN A 429 14.61 -18.49 1.30
N ASP A 430 14.66 -17.77 2.43
CA ASP A 430 13.51 -17.67 3.33
C ASP A 430 12.38 -16.84 2.69
N LEU A 431 12.71 -15.84 1.87
CA LEU A 431 11.74 -15.11 1.04
C LEU A 431 11.04 -16.01 0.01
N ASP A 432 11.78 -16.90 -0.68
CA ASP A 432 11.22 -17.89 -1.61
C ASP A 432 10.19 -18.81 -0.93
N ILE A 433 10.55 -19.31 0.25
CA ILE A 433 9.68 -20.18 1.05
C ILE A 433 8.39 -19.44 1.43
N LEU A 434 8.50 -18.18 1.88
CA LEU A 434 7.32 -17.37 2.24
C LEU A 434 6.39 -17.11 1.04
N LEU A 435 6.93 -16.78 -0.13
CA LEU A 435 6.13 -16.59 -1.34
C LEU A 435 5.49 -17.90 -1.80
N SER A 436 6.21 -19.02 -1.69
CA SER A 436 5.67 -20.35 -1.98
C SER A 436 4.55 -20.74 -1.03
N ILE A 437 4.66 -20.39 0.26
CA ILE A 437 3.61 -20.57 1.26
C ILE A 437 2.35 -19.77 0.89
N ALA A 438 2.50 -18.49 0.52
CA ALA A 438 1.36 -17.68 0.08
C ALA A 438 0.68 -18.28 -1.16
N ASN A 439 1.45 -18.81 -2.11
CA ASN A 439 0.92 -19.48 -3.29
C ASN A 439 0.19 -20.79 -2.95
N TYR A 440 0.74 -21.58 -2.02
CA TYR A 440 0.08 -22.79 -1.49
C TYR A 440 -1.27 -22.46 -0.85
N VAL A 441 -1.34 -21.42 -0.01
CA VAL A 441 -2.59 -20.96 0.60
C VAL A 441 -3.57 -20.45 -0.46
N GLY A 442 -3.10 -19.69 -1.44
CA GLY A 442 -3.93 -19.19 -2.56
C GLY A 442 -4.62 -20.30 -3.34
N GLN A 443 -3.90 -21.39 -3.65
CA GLN A 443 -4.48 -22.55 -4.33
C GLN A 443 -5.55 -23.26 -3.49
N LYS A 444 -5.31 -23.42 -2.17
CA LYS A 444 -6.24 -24.10 -1.25
C LYS A 444 -7.50 -23.28 -0.93
N ARG A 445 -7.47 -21.96 -1.15
CA ARG A 445 -8.63 -21.06 -0.96
C ARG A 445 -9.66 -21.11 -2.11
N GLU A 446 -9.37 -21.79 -3.21
CA GLU A 446 -10.23 -21.86 -4.41
C GLU A 446 -10.73 -20.46 -4.87
N LEU A 447 -9.80 -19.51 -5.00
CA LEU A 447 -10.13 -18.14 -5.43
C LEU A 447 -10.71 -18.12 -6.87
N ALA A 448 -11.43 -17.04 -7.22
CA ALA A 448 -12.03 -16.92 -8.55
C ALA A 448 -10.98 -16.83 -9.69
N ASP A 449 -9.81 -16.26 -9.41
CA ASP A 449 -8.65 -16.23 -10.31
C ASP A 449 -7.48 -17.01 -9.67
N PRO A 450 -7.35 -18.33 -9.94
CA PRO A 450 -6.33 -19.18 -9.34
C PRO A 450 -4.97 -19.07 -10.06
N THR A 451 -4.73 -18.01 -10.84
CA THR A 451 -3.54 -17.94 -11.70
C THR A 451 -2.23 -17.63 -10.95
N GLY A 452 -2.29 -17.09 -9.73
CA GLY A 452 -1.11 -16.77 -8.94
C GLY A 452 -1.36 -15.78 -7.82
N ILE A 453 -0.28 -15.40 -7.13
CA ILE A 453 -0.28 -14.35 -6.10
C ILE A 453 0.31 -13.06 -6.66
N TYR A 454 -0.16 -11.93 -6.15
CA TYR A 454 0.27 -10.59 -6.57
C TYR A 454 0.99 -9.88 -5.42
N VAL A 455 2.15 -9.30 -5.71
CA VAL A 455 2.95 -8.55 -4.72
C VAL A 455 3.28 -7.19 -5.31
N SER A 456 2.89 -6.07 -4.68
CA SER A 456 3.33 -4.77 -5.18
C SER A 456 4.77 -4.50 -4.78
N ILE A 457 5.48 -3.68 -5.58
CA ILE A 457 6.88 -3.31 -5.26
C ILE A 457 6.95 -2.62 -3.89
N ASN A 458 5.95 -1.82 -3.57
CA ASN A 458 5.86 -1.11 -2.30
C ASN A 458 5.60 -2.07 -1.13
N ASP A 459 5.07 -3.27 -1.42
CA ASP A 459 4.72 -4.34 -0.47
C ASP A 459 5.91 -5.19 0.03
N LEU A 460 7.06 -5.05 -0.65
CA LEU A 460 8.26 -5.83 -0.40
C LEU A 460 9.11 -5.30 0.79
N PRO A 461 10.04 -6.11 1.33
CA PRO A 461 10.86 -5.71 2.46
C PRO A 461 11.75 -4.50 2.12
N THR A 462 11.60 -3.38 2.83
CA THR A 462 12.38 -2.15 2.61
C THR A 462 13.87 -2.27 2.97
N ASN A 463 14.26 -3.35 3.65
CA ASN A 463 15.64 -3.59 4.03
C ASN A 463 16.50 -4.06 2.83
N ILE A 464 15.86 -4.60 1.78
CA ILE A 464 16.52 -5.11 0.59
C ILE A 464 16.40 -4.06 -0.53
N PRO A 465 17.52 -3.67 -1.18
CA PRO A 465 17.49 -2.77 -2.34
C PRO A 465 16.54 -3.26 -3.42
N THR A 466 15.77 -2.34 -3.99
CA THR A 466 14.74 -2.64 -4.99
C THR A 466 15.35 -3.29 -6.23
N GLU A 467 16.58 -2.94 -6.62
CA GLU A 467 17.24 -3.55 -7.77
C GLU A 467 17.53 -5.03 -7.54
N LEU A 468 17.97 -5.39 -6.33
CA LEU A 468 18.22 -6.79 -5.96
C LEU A 468 16.93 -7.59 -5.86
N LEU A 469 15.85 -6.99 -5.37
CA LEU A 469 14.52 -7.61 -5.35
C LEU A 469 13.98 -7.82 -6.77
N TYR A 470 14.17 -6.87 -7.67
CA TYR A 470 13.79 -6.98 -9.08
C TYR A 470 14.53 -8.14 -9.76
N ASP A 471 15.85 -8.19 -9.60
CA ASP A 471 16.67 -9.26 -10.16
C ASP A 471 16.28 -10.62 -9.55
N TYR A 472 16.08 -10.67 -8.23
CA TYR A 472 15.64 -11.88 -7.54
C TYR A 472 14.30 -12.38 -8.05
N LEU A 473 13.28 -11.51 -8.08
CA LEU A 473 11.93 -11.90 -8.45
C LEU A 473 11.85 -12.31 -9.91
N ASN A 474 12.49 -11.58 -10.83
CA ASN A 474 12.39 -11.89 -12.27
C ASN A 474 13.35 -13.00 -12.73
N SER A 475 14.54 -13.09 -12.12
CA SER A 475 15.60 -13.97 -12.63
C SER A 475 15.81 -15.21 -11.75
N TYR A 476 15.53 -15.14 -10.45
CA TYR A 476 15.92 -16.19 -9.50
C TYR A 476 14.76 -16.97 -8.88
N LEU A 477 13.58 -16.36 -8.69
CA LEU A 477 12.43 -17.04 -8.09
C LEU A 477 11.99 -18.27 -8.92
N GLY A 478 12.09 -18.17 -10.26
CA GLY A 478 11.82 -19.29 -11.18
C GLY A 478 13.03 -20.19 -11.47
N SER A 479 14.27 -19.72 -11.27
CA SER A 479 15.46 -20.53 -11.56
C SER A 479 15.94 -21.37 -10.38
N ALA A 480 15.50 -21.06 -9.16
CA ALA A 480 15.86 -21.79 -7.95
C ALA A 480 15.30 -23.21 -7.91
N SER A 481 14.30 -23.55 -8.73
CA SER A 481 13.71 -24.89 -8.74
C SER A 481 14.40 -25.89 -9.67
N ASP A 482 15.16 -25.47 -10.70
CA ASP A 482 15.82 -26.41 -11.62
C ASP A 482 17.06 -25.81 -12.30
N ALA A 483 18.24 -26.01 -11.70
CA ALA A 483 19.52 -25.80 -12.39
C ALA A 483 19.72 -26.74 -13.60
N SER A 484 18.81 -27.71 -13.81
CA SER A 484 18.84 -28.74 -14.85
C SER A 484 17.85 -28.51 -16.02
N ARG A 485 16.94 -27.53 -15.96
CA ARG A 485 15.92 -27.27 -17.01
C ARG A 485 16.02 -25.87 -17.64
N LYS A 486 17.23 -25.42 -17.95
CA LYS A 486 17.44 -24.10 -18.58
C LYS A 486 16.88 -23.96 -20.00
N GLU A 487 16.41 -25.03 -20.64
CA GLU A 487 16.02 -24.99 -22.06
C GLU A 487 14.52 -25.21 -22.33
N GLN A 488 13.66 -25.48 -21.32
CA GLN A 488 12.24 -25.80 -21.54
C GLN A 488 11.26 -25.29 -20.47
N SER A 489 11.53 -24.15 -19.80
CA SER A 489 10.46 -23.49 -19.04
C SER A 489 9.60 -22.69 -20.01
N SER A 490 8.31 -23.01 -20.10
CA SER A 490 7.32 -22.18 -20.79
C SER A 490 7.24 -20.81 -20.10
N GLU A 491 6.95 -19.75 -20.85
CA GLU A 491 6.82 -18.39 -20.32
C GLU A 491 5.78 -18.27 -19.18
N GLU A 492 4.88 -19.26 -19.06
CA GLU A 492 3.81 -19.36 -18.05
C GLU A 492 4.31 -19.72 -16.63
N GLU A 493 5.54 -20.22 -16.49
CA GLU A 493 6.11 -20.61 -15.19
C GLU A 493 6.94 -19.49 -14.54
N ARG A 494 7.22 -18.41 -15.27
CA ARG A 494 8.06 -17.31 -14.80
C ARG A 494 7.22 -16.21 -14.16
N THR A 495 7.80 -15.60 -13.14
CA THR A 495 7.34 -14.34 -12.57
C THR A 495 7.30 -13.26 -13.63
N SER A 496 6.15 -12.59 -13.75
CA SER A 496 5.97 -11.48 -14.68
C SER A 496 5.80 -10.18 -13.91
N LEU A 497 6.58 -9.16 -14.26
CA LEU A 497 6.28 -7.80 -13.87
C LEU A 497 5.02 -7.33 -14.62
N VAL A 498 4.06 -6.84 -13.87
CA VAL A 498 2.84 -6.22 -14.35
C VAL A 498 2.98 -4.71 -14.14
N PRO A 499 3.51 -3.97 -15.13
CA PRO A 499 3.66 -2.52 -15.02
C PRO A 499 2.29 -1.86 -15.05
N GLY A 500 2.03 -0.96 -14.11
CA GLY A 500 0.78 -0.21 -13.99
C GLY A 500 -0.44 -1.11 -13.77
N GLY A 501 -0.68 -1.52 -12.52
CA GLY A 501 -1.81 -2.36 -12.10
C GLY A 501 -3.21 -1.80 -12.41
N SER A 502 -3.32 -0.57 -12.92
CA SER A 502 -4.59 0.06 -13.30
C SER A 502 -5.28 -0.65 -14.46
N GLN A 503 -4.55 -1.08 -15.49
CA GLN A 503 -5.14 -1.67 -16.70
C GLN A 503 -5.36 -3.18 -16.58
N SER A 504 -4.43 -3.89 -15.94
CA SER A 504 -4.42 -5.34 -15.82
C SER A 504 -5.12 -5.84 -14.56
N LEU A 505 -4.96 -5.13 -13.44
CA LEU A 505 -5.49 -5.54 -12.14
C LEU A 505 -6.69 -4.70 -11.69
N GLY A 506 -6.96 -3.57 -12.34
CA GLY A 506 -8.01 -2.64 -11.92
C GLY A 506 -7.66 -1.91 -10.62
N VAL A 507 -6.37 -1.77 -10.32
CA VAL A 507 -5.87 -1.18 -9.07
C VAL A 507 -5.06 0.07 -9.41
N LEU A 508 -5.66 1.24 -9.17
CA LEU A 508 -4.97 2.52 -9.26
C LEU A 508 -5.24 3.36 -8.02
N PRO A 509 -4.31 3.42 -7.05
CA PRO A 509 -4.41 4.36 -5.96
C PRO A 509 -4.46 5.78 -6.49
N MET A 510 -5.41 6.56 -5.97
CA MET A 510 -5.52 7.97 -6.27
C MET A 510 -5.74 8.76 -4.99
N LEU A 511 -5.15 9.96 -4.93
CA LEU A 511 -5.19 10.84 -3.77
C LEU A 511 -5.72 12.22 -4.18
N LYS A 512 -6.50 12.87 -3.33
CA LYS A 512 -6.98 14.24 -3.52
C LYS A 512 -6.80 15.04 -2.23
N ILE A 513 -6.40 16.30 -2.37
CA ILE A 513 -6.35 17.25 -1.25
C ILE A 513 -7.76 17.75 -0.94
N PHE A 514 -8.10 17.88 0.34
CA PHE A 514 -9.38 18.43 0.79
C PHE A 514 -9.66 19.80 0.16
N GLY A 515 -10.88 20.01 -0.38
CA GLY A 515 -11.29 21.24 -1.04
C GLY A 515 -10.64 21.52 -2.41
N LYS A 516 -9.59 20.77 -2.79
CA LYS A 516 -8.90 20.96 -4.08
C LYS A 516 -9.62 20.24 -5.21
N LYS A 517 -9.91 20.96 -6.29
CA LYS A 517 -10.60 20.43 -7.48
C LYS A 517 -9.65 20.00 -8.60
N THR A 518 -8.37 20.38 -8.51
CA THR A 518 -7.36 20.05 -9.54
C THR A 518 -6.42 18.93 -9.07
N PRO A 519 -6.05 18.00 -9.96
CA PRO A 519 -5.14 16.89 -9.64
C PRO A 519 -3.68 17.33 -9.53
N GLU A 520 -3.36 18.56 -9.94
CA GLU A 520 -2.01 19.12 -9.91
C GLU A 520 -1.66 19.63 -8.51
N PHE A 521 -0.99 18.79 -7.73
CA PHE A 521 -0.45 19.16 -6.42
C PHE A 521 0.83 18.42 -6.05
N ASP A 522 1.62 19.08 -5.20
CA ASP A 522 2.86 18.58 -4.63
C ASP A 522 2.58 17.92 -3.28
N LEU A 523 2.31 16.62 -3.32
CA LEU A 523 2.16 15.73 -2.17
C LEU A 523 2.54 14.33 -2.63
N ASP A 524 3.33 13.66 -1.81
CA ASP A 524 3.85 12.32 -2.08
C ASP A 524 3.16 11.29 -1.18
N TRP A 525 2.72 10.18 -1.76
CA TRP A 525 2.05 9.10 -1.03
C TRP A 525 3.02 7.96 -0.78
N ILE A 526 3.54 7.91 0.44
CA ILE A 526 4.45 6.87 0.92
C ILE A 526 3.67 5.62 1.32
N ALA A 527 4.24 4.45 1.01
CA ALA A 527 3.64 3.15 1.29
C ALA A 527 2.22 3.02 0.71
N SER A 528 2.01 3.49 -0.52
CA SER A 528 0.76 3.35 -1.29
C SER A 528 0.46 1.91 -1.75
N GLY A 529 1.15 0.91 -1.19
CA GLY A 529 0.95 -0.51 -1.48
C GLY A 529 -0.39 -1.05 -0.99
N MET A 530 -0.59 -2.36 -1.16
CA MET A 530 -1.90 -2.99 -0.98
C MET A 530 -2.41 -2.99 0.45
N TRP A 531 -1.55 -2.74 1.45
CA TRP A 531 -2.00 -2.49 2.82
C TRP A 531 -2.95 -1.32 2.98
N SER A 532 -2.83 -0.32 2.11
CA SER A 532 -3.66 0.88 2.17
C SER A 532 -5.02 0.69 1.49
N TRP A 533 -5.26 -0.48 0.90
CA TRP A 533 -6.58 -0.89 0.41
C TRP A 533 -7.58 -1.01 1.56
N GLY A 534 -8.79 -0.48 1.40
CA GLY A 534 -9.77 -0.32 2.49
C GLY A 534 -11.22 -0.63 2.15
#